data_AF-A0A1F7BQA7-F1
#
_entry.id   AF-A0A1F7BQA7-F1
#
_cell.length_a   1.000
_cell.length_b   1.000
_cell.length_c   1.000
_cell.angle_alpha   90.00
_cell.angle_beta   90.00
_cell.angle_gamma   90.00
#
_symmetry.space_group_name_H-M   'P 1'
#
loop_
_entity.id
_entity.type
_entity.pdbx_description
1 polymer ?
#
loop_
_entity_poly.entity_id
_entity_poly.type
_entity_poly.pdbx_seq_one_letter_code
_entity_poly.pdbx_strand_id
1 'polypeptide(L)'
;MKLWFKAKQYGWGWYPATWQGWLVTLAAVAGYVWTFRNIDQASHSVSDTLIGMVVPFLIITGLLLLVCFVMGEKPRWRWGGKD
;
A
#
# COMPACT_ATOMS: atom_id res chain seq x y z
N MET A 1 8.15 -17.79 11.06
CA MET A 1 8.24 -16.33 10.84
C MET A 1 6.96 -15.68 11.36
N LYS A 2 7.05 -14.61 12.14
CA LYS A 2 5.87 -13.83 12.53
C LYS A 2 5.36 -13.09 11.29
N LEU A 3 4.11 -13.31 10.91
CA LEU A 3 3.44 -12.61 9.81
C LEU A 3 3.33 -11.13 10.15
N TRP A 4 3.80 -10.25 9.26
CA TRP A 4 3.73 -8.79 9.46
C TRP A 4 2.34 -8.25 9.12
N PHE A 5 1.66 -8.93 8.21
CA PHE A 5 0.33 -8.59 7.73
C PHE A 5 -0.61 -9.78 7.88
N LYS A 6 -1.82 -9.55 8.39
CA LYS A 6 -2.87 -10.57 8.52
C LYS A 6 -3.96 -10.34 7.49
N ALA A 7 -4.54 -11.40 6.97
CA ALA A 7 -5.66 -11.29 6.04
C ALA A 7 -6.91 -10.79 6.78
N LYS A 8 -7.66 -9.89 6.16
CA LYS A 8 -8.91 -9.40 6.73
C LYS A 8 -9.93 -10.54 6.85
N GLN A 9 -10.72 -10.54 7.93
CA GLN A 9 -11.81 -11.50 8.13
C GLN A 9 -13.05 -11.21 7.27
N TYR A 10 -13.14 -9.98 6.74
CA TYR A 10 -14.19 -9.54 5.83
C TYR A 10 -13.56 -8.88 4.61
N GLY A 11 -14.01 -9.28 3.42
CA GLY A 11 -13.50 -8.81 2.13
C GLY A 11 -12.15 -9.43 1.75
N TRP A 12 -11.35 -8.65 1.02
CA TRP A 12 -10.02 -9.02 0.54
C TRP A 12 -8.97 -8.01 1.00
N GLY A 13 -7.75 -8.52 1.19
CA GLY A 13 -6.58 -7.73 1.56
C GLY A 13 -6.09 -7.99 2.97
N TRP A 14 -5.26 -7.07 3.46
CA TRP A 14 -4.50 -7.25 4.70
C TRP A 14 -4.62 -6.06 5.65
N TYR A 15 -4.24 -6.29 6.89
CA TYR A 15 -3.98 -5.24 7.87
C TYR A 15 -2.66 -5.54 8.59
N PRO A 16 -1.89 -4.50 8.98
CA PRO A 16 -0.64 -4.69 9.72
C PRO A 16 -0.93 -5.29 11.10
N ALA A 17 -0.21 -6.35 11.43
CA ALA A 17 -0.34 -7.06 12.71
C ALA A 17 0.92 -6.95 13.58
N THR A 18 2.01 -6.39 13.04
CA THR A 18 3.27 -6.14 13.75
C THR A 18 3.74 -4.71 13.54
N TRP A 19 4.69 -4.26 14.38
CA TRP A 19 5.30 -2.94 14.25
C TRP A 19 6.04 -2.78 12.91
N GLN A 20 6.63 -3.85 12.35
CA GLN A 20 7.23 -3.80 11.02
C GLN A 20 6.18 -3.56 9.94
N GLY A 21 5.03 -4.23 10.01
CA GLY A 21 3.92 -4.02 9.09
C GLY A 21 3.40 -2.58 9.16
N TRP A 22 3.29 -2.02 10.36
CA TRP A 22 2.94 -0.61 10.56
C TRP A 22 3.99 0.33 9.97
N LEU A 23 5.28 0.08 10.19
CA LEU A 23 6.36 0.91 9.64
C LEU A 23 6.32 0.94 8.12
N VAL A 24 6.16 -0.23 7.46
CA VAL A 24 6.02 -0.31 6.00
C VAL A 24 4.76 0.43 5.52
N THR A 25 3.64 0.27 6.23
CA THR A 25 2.38 0.96 5.89
C THR A 25 2.54 2.48 5.99
N LEU A 26 3.14 2.97 7.08
CA LEU A 26 3.39 4.39 7.29
C LEU A 26 4.38 4.96 6.28
N ALA A 27 5.41 4.20 5.91
CA ALA A 27 6.35 4.60 4.87
C ALA A 27 5.65 4.74 3.50
N ALA A 28 4.76 3.81 3.15
CA ALA A 28 3.95 3.92 1.93
C ALA A 28 3.03 5.16 1.96
N VAL A 29 2.35 5.40 3.09
CA VAL A 29 1.51 6.60 3.29
C VAL A 29 2.33 7.89 3.15
N ALA A 30 3.50 7.95 3.79
CA ALA A 30 4.41 9.09 3.68
C ALA A 30 4.87 9.29 2.22
N GLY A 31 5.16 8.21 1.50
CA GLY A 31 5.48 8.24 0.07
C GLY A 31 4.36 8.86 -0.76
N TYR A 32 3.10 8.43 -0.56
CA TYR A 32 1.96 9.03 -1.25
C TYR A 32 1.81 10.52 -0.94
N VAL A 33 1.87 10.90 0.34
CA VAL A 33 1.78 12.31 0.75
C VAL A 33 2.89 13.13 0.11
N TRP A 34 4.12 12.61 0.07
CA TRP A 34 5.25 13.26 -0.58
C TRP A 34 5.01 13.42 -2.08
N THR A 35 4.59 12.37 -2.78
CA THR A 35 4.22 12.44 -4.20
C THR A 35 3.16 13.51 -4.46
N PHE A 36 2.08 13.53 -3.68
CA PHE A 36 1.03 14.54 -3.78
C PHE A 36 1.54 15.98 -3.59
N ARG A 37 2.42 16.21 -2.61
CA ARG A 37 2.97 17.56 -2.37
C ARG A 37 3.93 18.02 -3.47
N ASN A 38 4.68 17.12 -4.09
CA ASN A 38 5.62 17.47 -5.15
C ASN A 38 4.93 17.82 -6.47
N ILE A 39 3.79 17.18 -6.78
CA ILE A 39 3.02 17.47 -8.00
C ILE A 39 2.51 18.90 -8.01
N ASP A 40 2.02 19.40 -6.86
CA ASP A 40 1.48 20.75 -6.71
C ASP A 40 2.54 21.84 -6.99
N GLN A 41 3.82 21.52 -6.77
CA GLN A 41 4.92 22.46 -6.94
C GLN A 41 5.56 22.44 -8.34
N ALA A 42 5.41 21.34 -9.09
CA ALA A 42 6.18 21.08 -10.32
C ALA A 42 5.31 20.98 -11.59
N SER A 43 3.99 21.09 -11.49
CA SER A 43 3.10 20.88 -12.64
C SER A 43 3.01 22.10 -13.55
N HIS A 44 3.68 22.03 -14.70
CA HIS A 44 3.56 23.01 -15.80
C HIS A 44 2.59 22.55 -16.90
N SER A 45 2.18 21.27 -16.90
CA SER A 45 1.27 20.66 -17.87
C SER A 45 0.50 19.48 -17.23
N VAL A 46 -0.72 19.20 -17.73
CA VAL A 46 -1.56 18.07 -17.29
C VAL A 46 -0.83 16.74 -17.47
N SER A 47 -0.03 16.59 -18.52
CA SER A 47 0.74 15.38 -18.79
C SER A 47 1.83 15.15 -17.74
N ASP A 48 2.50 16.21 -17.27
CA ASP A 48 3.54 16.13 -16.23
C ASP A 48 2.93 15.78 -14.88
N THR A 49 1.76 16.33 -14.56
CA THR A 49 0.99 15.96 -13.38
C THR A 49 0.62 14.48 -13.41
N LEU A 50 0.14 13.98 -14.57
CA LEU A 50 -0.31 12.60 -14.70
C LEU A 50 0.86 11.61 -14.53
N ILE A 51 1.99 11.86 -15.18
CA ILE A 51 3.17 10.99 -15.08
C ILE A 51 3.80 11.10 -13.69
N GLY A 52 3.96 12.32 -13.16
CA GLY A 52 4.52 12.60 -11.84
C GLY A 52 3.68 12.06 -10.68
N MET A 53 2.41 11.76 -10.91
CA MET A 53 1.52 11.14 -9.93
C MET A 53 1.37 9.64 -10.12
N VAL A 54 0.95 9.21 -11.30
CA VAL A 54 0.48 7.83 -11.55
C VAL A 54 1.64 6.86 -11.43
N VAL A 55 2.80 7.18 -11.98
CA VAL A 55 3.97 6.30 -11.96
C VAL A 55 4.44 6.02 -10.52
N PRO A 56 4.79 7.03 -9.69
CA PRO A 56 5.19 6.77 -8.32
C PRO A 56 4.06 6.15 -7.47
N PHE A 57 2.81 6.53 -7.69
CA PHE A 57 1.68 5.91 -7.00
C PHE A 57 1.59 4.41 -7.27
N LEU A 58 1.70 3.98 -8.52
CA LEU A 58 1.69 2.58 -8.91
C LEU A 58 2.90 1.83 -8.36
N ILE A 59 4.09 2.45 -8.36
CA ILE A 59 5.31 1.85 -7.79
C ILE A 59 5.13 1.60 -6.28
N ILE A 60 4.70 2.61 -5.52
CA ILE A 60 4.49 2.48 -4.07
C ILE A 60 3.41 1.42 -3.78
N THR A 61 2.31 1.42 -4.55
CA THR A 61 1.25 0.42 -4.42
C THR A 61 1.77 -0.99 -4.70
N GLY A 62 2.52 -1.16 -5.78
CA GLY A 62 3.09 -2.44 -6.19
C GLY A 62 4.07 -2.99 -5.15
N LEU A 63 4.95 -2.14 -4.62
CA LEU A 63 5.88 -2.51 -3.56
C LEU A 63 5.15 -2.89 -2.27
N LEU A 64 4.14 -2.12 -1.87
CA LEU A 64 3.34 -2.42 -0.68
C LEU A 64 2.62 -3.76 -0.84
N LEU A 65 2.02 -4.01 -2.01
CA LEU A 65 1.38 -5.29 -2.31
C LEU A 65 2.40 -6.43 -2.27
N LEU A 66 3.57 -6.28 -2.89
CA LEU A 66 4.62 -7.29 -2.87
C LEU A 66 5.00 -7.64 -1.43
N VAL A 67 5.22 -6.65 -0.57
CA VAL A 67 5.53 -6.88 0.84
C VAL A 67 4.36 -7.58 1.56
N CYS A 68 3.12 -7.18 1.31
CA CYS A 68 1.93 -7.85 1.86
C CYS A 68 1.82 -9.32 1.40
N PHE A 69 2.17 -9.63 0.15
CA PHE A 69 2.14 -11.00 -0.38
C PHE A 69 3.27 -11.88 0.17
N VAL A 70 4.48 -11.32 0.36
CA VAL A 70 5.66 -12.07 0.84
C VAL A 70 5.64 -12.23 2.36
N MET A 71 5.26 -11.19 3.10
CA MET A 71 5.31 -11.15 4.57
C MET A 71 3.95 -11.30 5.25
N GLY A 72 2.87 -11.39 4.47
CA GLY A 72 1.51 -11.53 4.96
C GLY A 72 0.91 -12.91 4.70
N GLU A 73 -0.26 -13.13 5.27
CA GLU A 73 -1.04 -14.33 4.99
C GLU A 73 -1.49 -14.36 3.53
N LYS A 74 -1.63 -15.56 2.95
CA LYS A 74 -2.19 -15.69 1.59
C LYS A 74 -3.55 -14.96 1.55
N PRO A 75 -3.72 -14.00 0.63
CA PRO A 75 -4.96 -13.25 0.56
C PRO A 75 -6.05 -14.22 0.12
N ARG A 76 -7.14 -14.24 0.87
CA ARG A 76 -8.34 -14.95 0.49
C ARG A 76 -9.51 -14.02 0.71
N TRP A 77 -10.48 -14.11 -0.17
CA TRP A 77 -11.75 -13.46 0.05
C TRP A 77 -12.47 -14.15 1.22
N ARG A 78 -12.84 -13.41 2.27
CA ARG A 78 -13.61 -13.92 3.42
C ARG A 78 -14.88 -13.08 3.59
N TRP A 79 -16.02 -13.71 3.88
CA TRP A 79 -17.28 -13.00 4.18
C TRP A 79 -17.60 -12.96 5.68
N GLY A 80 -16.65 -13.38 6.53
CA GLY A 80 -16.85 -13.60 7.96
C GLY A 80 -17.79 -14.76 8.27
N GLY A 81 -17.56 -15.44 9.39
CA GLY A 81 -18.49 -16.44 9.93
C GLY A 81 -18.24 -17.91 9.55
N LYS A 82 -17.06 -18.29 9.06
CA LYS A 82 -16.68 -19.70 8.87
C LYS A 82 -15.19 -19.95 9.15
N ASP A 83 -14.71 -19.47 10.30
CA ASP A 83 -13.38 -19.80 10.83
C ASP A 83 -13.53 -20.20 12.30
#